data_AF-A0A355XWM1-F1
#
_entry.id   AF-A0A355XWM1-F1
#
_cell.length_a   1.000
_cell.length_b   1.000
_cell.length_c   1.000
_cell.angle_alpha   90.00
_cell.angle_beta   90.00
_cell.angle_gamma   90.00
#
_symmetry.space_group_name_H-M   'P 1'
#
loop_
_entity.id
_entity.type
_entity.pdbx_description
1 polymer ?
#
loop_
_entity_poly.entity_id
_entity_poly.type
_entity_poly.pdbx_seq_one_letter_code
_entity_poly.pdbx_strand_id
1 'polypeptide(L)'
;IQMAENLVTDDAQAADKLKWAVWKKICTTLSDPANTLFAEKVDETTMENYRDSINMTGFINNPNTYLTATGRYDGNTSMLPGWTITDKADGYEVAGTTGWSQVINETCPYADGMISNWARSFVVQQVITDLPAGVYSLKIGFGERNSDMTSLEGINAFVAQGNDTVRIQAPIIGQTFPYGNMYMGTYTVTDGTLTIGVEASNSAHVFFNNAELYMVNAAPGFDYATGIKGVAEDTNAEVLRTEYYDMSGRRISGKANGLRIQKQVLANGKVVVKKILK
;
A
#
# COMPACT_ATOMS: atom_id res chain seq x y z
N ILE A 1 -15.35 15.60 22.04
CA ILE A 1 -14.37 14.63 21.51
C ILE A 1 -15.10 13.75 20.48
N GLN A 2 -15.63 14.37 19.42
CA GLN A 2 -16.48 13.70 18.41
C GLN A 2 -16.12 14.15 16.99
N MET A 3 -15.05 14.94 16.86
CA MET A 3 -14.54 15.47 15.60
C MET A 3 -13.32 14.69 15.07
N ALA A 4 -12.64 13.89 15.90
CA ALA A 4 -11.50 13.08 15.48
C ALA A 4 -11.90 11.77 14.78
N GLU A 5 -13.07 11.21 15.10
CA GLU A 5 -13.55 9.93 14.52
C GLU A 5 -14.17 10.09 13.12
N ASN A 6 -14.64 11.29 12.78
CA ASN A 6 -15.14 11.60 11.43
C ASN A 6 -14.00 11.80 10.41
N LEU A 7 -12.80 12.19 10.85
CA LEU A 7 -11.66 12.41 9.96
C LEU A 7 -11.24 11.11 9.27
N VAL A 8 -11.04 10.02 10.00
CA VAL A 8 -10.55 8.74 9.45
C VAL A 8 -11.51 8.10 8.41
N THR A 9 -12.81 8.41 8.48
CA THR A 9 -13.84 7.75 7.65
C THR A 9 -14.32 8.60 6.49
N ASP A 10 -14.31 9.92 6.63
CA ASP A 10 -14.31 10.83 5.49
C ASP A 10 -13.01 10.67 4.68
N ASP A 11 -11.88 10.40 5.33
CA ASP A 11 -10.59 10.16 4.67
C ASP A 11 -10.59 8.89 3.81
N ALA A 12 -11.20 7.78 4.25
CA ALA A 12 -11.26 6.56 3.44
C ALA A 12 -12.17 6.73 2.21
N GLN A 13 -13.33 7.39 2.35
CA GLN A 13 -14.22 7.68 1.22
C GLN A 13 -13.63 8.74 0.28
N ALA A 14 -12.95 9.74 0.82
CA ALA A 14 -12.23 10.76 0.07
C ALA A 14 -11.04 10.13 -0.67
N ALA A 15 -10.29 9.24 -0.02
CA ALA A 15 -9.19 8.49 -0.62
C ALA A 15 -9.68 7.64 -1.79
N ASP A 16 -10.79 6.91 -1.67
CA ASP A 16 -11.34 6.11 -2.77
C ASP A 16 -11.82 6.97 -3.94
N LYS A 17 -12.51 8.09 -3.67
CA LYS A 17 -12.92 9.05 -4.71
C LYS A 17 -11.71 9.67 -5.41
N LEU A 18 -10.66 9.96 -4.66
CA LEU A 18 -9.41 10.50 -5.18
C LEU A 18 -8.69 9.46 -6.02
N LYS A 19 -8.57 8.21 -5.56
CA LYS A 19 -8.01 7.08 -6.33
C LYS A 19 -8.74 6.91 -7.65
N TRP A 20 -10.07 6.95 -7.64
CA TRP A 20 -10.87 6.90 -8.87
C TRP A 20 -10.64 8.11 -9.80
N ALA A 21 -10.60 9.32 -9.25
CA ALA A 21 -10.35 10.52 -10.04
C ALA A 21 -8.96 10.51 -10.70
N VAL A 22 -7.94 10.08 -9.95
CA VAL A 22 -6.57 9.87 -10.42
C VAL A 22 -6.55 8.80 -11.50
N TRP A 23 -7.17 7.63 -11.24
CA TRP A 23 -7.27 6.54 -12.21
C TRP A 23 -7.88 7.01 -13.53
N LYS A 24 -9.05 7.68 -13.46
CA LYS A 24 -9.75 8.18 -14.63
C LYS A 24 -8.91 9.19 -15.40
N LYS A 25 -8.23 10.09 -14.70
CA LYS A 25 -7.35 11.09 -15.33
C LYS A 25 -6.19 10.41 -16.05
N ILE A 26 -5.50 9.47 -15.40
CA ILE A 26 -4.39 8.70 -15.99
C ILE A 26 -4.84 7.98 -17.25
N CYS A 27 -5.91 7.17 -17.16
CA CYS A 27 -6.40 6.43 -18.31
C CYS A 27 -6.81 7.38 -19.44
N THR A 28 -7.50 8.49 -19.14
CA THR A 28 -7.93 9.47 -20.16
C THR A 28 -6.72 10.06 -20.87
N THR A 29 -5.69 10.45 -20.13
CA THR A 29 -4.44 10.95 -20.69
C THR A 29 -3.73 9.90 -21.54
N LEU A 30 -3.64 8.65 -21.08
CA LEU A 30 -2.99 7.58 -21.84
C LEU A 30 -3.80 7.08 -23.04
N SER A 31 -5.11 7.34 -23.07
CA SER A 31 -5.97 7.05 -24.23
C SER A 31 -5.79 8.04 -25.38
N ASP A 32 -5.19 9.20 -25.13
CA ASP A 32 -4.90 10.18 -26.16
C ASP A 32 -3.66 9.72 -26.96
N PRO A 33 -3.78 9.45 -28.28
CA PRO A 33 -2.64 9.04 -29.10
C PRO A 33 -1.52 10.08 -29.17
N ALA A 34 -1.79 11.34 -28.84
CA ALA A 34 -0.80 12.42 -28.80
C ALA A 34 -0.16 12.61 -27.40
N ASN A 35 -0.48 11.77 -26.41
CA ASN A 35 0.06 11.95 -25.07
C ASN A 35 1.58 11.78 -25.01
N THR A 36 2.24 12.60 -24.19
CA THR A 36 3.69 12.61 -23.99
C THR A 36 4.09 12.35 -22.54
N LEU A 37 3.18 11.80 -21.74
CA LEU A 37 3.34 11.70 -20.28
C LEU A 37 4.62 10.96 -19.87
N PHE A 38 4.94 9.87 -20.57
CA PHE A 38 6.14 9.06 -20.32
C PHE A 38 7.16 9.14 -21.47
N ALA A 39 7.06 10.18 -22.30
CA ALA A 39 8.06 10.44 -23.33
C ALA A 39 9.40 10.80 -22.68
N GLU A 40 10.50 10.43 -23.35
CA GLU A 40 11.82 10.90 -22.94
C GLU A 40 11.93 12.41 -23.15
N LYS A 41 12.49 13.08 -22.16
CA LYS A 41 12.75 14.52 -22.10
C LYS A 41 14.21 14.75 -21.75
N VAL A 42 14.70 15.96 -21.96
CA VAL A 42 16.05 16.38 -21.58
C VAL A 42 15.92 17.43 -20.48
N ASP A 43 16.61 17.22 -19.36
CA ASP A 43 16.72 18.24 -18.32
C ASP A 43 17.61 19.38 -18.84
N GLU A 44 17.09 20.60 -18.94
CA GLU A 44 17.81 21.74 -19.52
C GLU A 44 19.00 22.20 -18.65
N THR A 45 19.07 21.77 -17.40
CA THR A 45 20.15 22.12 -16.46
C THR A 45 21.24 21.05 -16.44
N THR A 46 20.86 19.77 -16.29
CA THR A 46 21.83 18.67 -16.20
C THR A 46 22.20 18.09 -17.57
N MET A 47 21.42 18.38 -18.61
CA MET A 47 21.52 17.80 -19.96
C MET A 47 21.31 16.28 -19.98
N GLU A 48 20.71 15.72 -18.93
CA GLU A 48 20.43 14.29 -18.84
C GLU A 48 19.03 13.97 -19.36
N ASN A 49 18.90 12.81 -20.01
CA ASN A 49 17.61 12.29 -20.41
C ASN A 49 16.84 11.78 -19.19
N TYR A 50 15.56 12.13 -19.11
CA TYR A 50 14.67 11.63 -18.07
C TYR A 50 13.27 11.33 -18.62
N ARG A 51 12.47 10.61 -17.83
CA ARG A 51 11.04 10.41 -18.05
C ARG A 51 10.30 10.84 -16.80
N ASP A 52 9.13 11.44 -16.97
CA ASP A 52 8.28 11.71 -15.82
C ASP A 52 7.84 10.40 -15.17
N SER A 53 7.49 10.48 -13.89
CA SER A 53 6.78 9.41 -13.19
C SER A 53 5.63 10.01 -12.41
N ILE A 54 4.61 9.20 -12.14
CA ILE A 54 3.48 9.59 -11.30
C ILE A 54 3.67 8.92 -9.94
N ASN A 55 3.65 9.70 -8.87
CA ASN A 55 3.64 9.13 -7.52
C ASN A 55 2.27 8.46 -7.27
N MET A 56 2.30 7.13 -7.15
CA MET A 56 1.15 6.27 -6.92
C MET A 56 1.12 5.72 -5.49
N THR A 57 1.98 6.23 -4.60
CA THR A 57 2.09 5.79 -3.20
C THR A 57 0.77 5.93 -2.44
N GLY A 58 -0.10 6.87 -2.84
CA GLY A 58 -1.45 7.00 -2.28
C GLY A 58 -2.37 5.79 -2.52
N PHE A 59 -2.00 4.86 -3.42
CA PHE A 59 -2.71 3.59 -3.60
C PHE A 59 -2.33 2.55 -2.54
N ILE A 60 -1.14 2.65 -1.96
CA ILE A 60 -0.70 1.84 -0.83
C ILE A 60 -1.40 2.36 0.42
N ASN A 61 -2.09 1.49 1.16
CA ASN A 61 -2.62 1.85 2.46
C ASN A 61 -1.47 1.89 3.47
N ASN A 62 -1.39 2.98 4.23
CA ASN A 62 -0.37 3.19 5.25
C ASN A 62 1.07 2.94 4.74
N PRO A 63 1.54 3.71 3.73
CA PRO A 63 2.85 3.50 3.11
C PRO A 63 4.01 3.79 4.08
N ASN A 64 3.83 4.72 5.02
CA ASN A 64 4.82 5.11 6.04
C ASN A 64 4.71 4.30 7.34
N THR A 65 3.93 3.21 7.33
CA THR A 65 3.70 2.34 8.50
C THR A 65 3.42 3.12 9.79
N TYR A 66 2.60 4.17 9.70
CA TYR A 66 2.17 4.92 10.85
C TYR A 66 1.47 3.99 11.85
N LEU A 67 1.73 4.23 13.12
CA LEU A 67 1.24 3.42 14.23
C LEU A 67 0.14 4.19 14.98
N THR A 68 -0.80 3.45 15.55
CA THR A 68 -1.96 4.01 16.27
C THR A 68 -1.97 3.66 17.76
N ALA A 69 -0.88 3.10 18.27
CA ALA A 69 -0.81 2.52 19.60
C ALA A 69 0.02 3.37 20.56
N THR A 70 -0.49 3.52 21.78
CA THR A 70 0.18 4.29 22.83
C THR A 70 1.39 3.53 23.36
N GLY A 71 2.56 4.17 23.39
CA GLY A 71 3.78 3.62 23.96
C GLY A 71 4.93 3.51 22.97
N ARG A 72 6.16 3.57 23.50
CA ARG A 72 7.39 3.36 22.75
C ARG A 72 7.62 1.85 22.78
N TYR A 73 7.49 1.16 21.64
CA TYR A 73 7.64 -0.30 21.48
C TYR A 73 6.41 -1.19 21.76
N ASP A 74 5.23 -0.63 22.00
CA ASP A 74 4.02 -1.42 22.31
C ASP A 74 3.17 -1.79 21.07
N GLY A 75 3.74 -1.69 19.88
CA GLY A 75 3.05 -2.11 18.67
C GLY A 75 2.81 -3.63 18.69
N ASN A 76 1.61 -4.08 18.38
CA ASN A 76 1.27 -5.49 18.22
C ASN A 76 0.71 -5.74 16.82
N THR A 77 0.44 -6.99 16.48
CA THR A 77 0.01 -7.41 15.14
C THR A 77 -1.31 -6.78 14.65
N SER A 78 -2.08 -6.13 15.54
CA SER A 78 -3.32 -5.42 15.19
C SER A 78 -3.15 -3.93 14.85
N MET A 79 -1.93 -3.39 14.93
CA MET A 79 -1.67 -1.94 14.95
C MET A 79 -1.06 -1.36 13.67
N LEU A 80 -1.02 -2.14 12.58
CA LEU A 80 -0.57 -1.68 11.26
C LEU A 80 -1.74 -1.64 10.27
N PRO A 81 -2.56 -0.57 10.26
CA PRO A 81 -3.67 -0.43 9.31
C PRO A 81 -3.21 -0.62 7.87
N GLY A 82 -3.99 -1.35 7.06
CA GLY A 82 -3.71 -1.55 5.63
C GLY A 82 -2.79 -2.71 5.29
N TRP A 83 -2.11 -3.30 6.28
CA TRP A 83 -1.21 -4.43 6.09
C TRP A 83 -1.69 -5.65 6.86
N THR A 84 -1.40 -6.84 6.32
CA THR A 84 -1.66 -8.12 6.98
C THR A 84 -0.35 -8.67 7.53
N ILE A 85 -0.33 -8.99 8.82
CA ILE A 85 0.79 -9.64 9.48
C ILE A 85 0.42 -11.10 9.72
N THR A 86 1.21 -12.03 9.19
CA THR A 86 1.07 -13.47 9.40
C THR A 86 2.28 -13.98 10.16
N ASP A 87 2.07 -14.39 11.41
CA ASP A 87 3.10 -15.03 12.23
C ASP A 87 3.32 -16.48 11.80
N LYS A 88 4.59 -16.91 11.76
CA LYS A 88 4.98 -18.27 11.32
C LYS A 88 5.63 -19.12 12.43
N ALA A 89 5.20 -18.94 13.69
CA ALA A 89 5.63 -19.64 14.94
C ALA A 89 6.80 -19.01 15.75
N ASP A 90 7.09 -19.63 16.91
CA ASP A 90 7.83 -19.17 18.11
C ASP A 90 8.95 -18.14 17.95
N GLY A 91 9.00 -17.17 18.87
CA GLY A 91 9.97 -16.06 18.95
C GLY A 91 9.41 -14.84 19.71
N TYR A 92 10.25 -13.81 19.96
CA TYR A 92 9.80 -12.55 20.59
C TYR A 92 8.92 -11.72 19.64
N GLU A 93 8.07 -10.85 20.19
CA GLU A 93 6.98 -10.17 19.46
C GLU A 93 7.43 -9.40 18.19
N VAL A 94 6.58 -9.42 17.16
CA VAL A 94 6.62 -8.46 16.05
C VAL A 94 6.00 -7.17 16.55
N ALA A 95 6.78 -6.10 16.61
CA ALA A 95 6.39 -4.86 17.23
C ALA A 95 6.55 -3.64 16.31
N GLY A 96 5.56 -2.75 16.39
CA GLY A 96 5.67 -1.39 15.85
C GLY A 96 6.53 -0.51 16.76
N THR A 97 7.43 0.26 16.19
CA THR A 97 8.25 1.25 16.92
C THR A 97 8.40 2.56 16.15
N THR A 98 8.50 3.67 16.87
CA THR A 98 8.70 5.02 16.30
C THR A 98 10.19 5.45 16.28
N GLY A 99 11.12 4.52 16.50
CA GLY A 99 12.55 4.82 16.33
C GLY A 99 13.11 5.85 17.33
N TRP A 100 12.65 5.77 18.59
CA TRP A 100 13.28 6.35 19.80
C TRP A 100 12.79 7.71 20.31
N SER A 101 11.98 8.50 19.60
CA SER A 101 11.66 9.87 20.08
C SER A 101 10.21 10.33 19.92
N GLN A 102 9.42 9.75 19.01
CA GLN A 102 8.01 10.13 18.87
C GLN A 102 7.15 9.30 19.81
N VAL A 103 6.46 9.97 20.72
CA VAL A 103 5.54 9.32 21.68
C VAL A 103 4.12 9.50 21.16
N ILE A 104 3.47 8.39 20.81
CA ILE A 104 2.04 8.37 20.52
C ILE A 104 1.28 8.56 21.82
N ASN A 105 0.45 9.59 21.88
CA ASN A 105 -0.35 9.97 23.04
C ASN A 105 -1.66 10.63 22.59
N GLU A 106 -2.52 11.04 23.54
CA GLU A 106 -3.83 11.64 23.22
C GLU A 106 -3.76 12.90 22.35
N THR A 107 -2.66 13.66 22.43
CA THR A 107 -2.42 14.87 21.61
C THR A 107 -1.66 14.60 20.31
N CYS A 108 -1.04 13.43 20.19
CA CYS A 108 -0.35 12.94 18.99
C CYS A 108 -0.72 11.47 18.77
N PRO A 109 -1.96 11.17 18.30
CA PRO A 109 -2.48 9.80 18.25
C PRO A 109 -1.87 8.94 17.13
N TYR A 110 -1.04 9.54 16.27
CA TYR A 110 -0.38 8.87 15.14
C TYR A 110 1.07 9.34 15.02
N ALA A 111 1.96 8.41 14.71
CA ALA A 111 3.36 8.70 14.42
C ALA A 111 3.84 7.76 13.32
N ASP A 112 4.67 8.26 12.41
CA ASP A 112 5.38 7.42 11.44
C ASP A 112 6.26 6.44 12.22
N GLY A 113 6.18 5.17 11.84
CA GLY A 113 6.81 4.09 12.58
C GLY A 113 7.59 3.16 11.67
N MET A 114 7.89 2.00 12.20
CA MET A 114 8.40 0.86 11.47
C MET A 114 7.96 -0.41 12.19
N ILE A 115 7.81 -1.49 11.43
CA ILE A 115 7.70 -2.82 12.00
C ILE A 115 9.09 -3.35 12.29
N SER A 116 9.24 -3.96 13.46
CA SER A 116 10.47 -4.59 13.91
C SER A 116 10.17 -5.95 14.54
N ASN A 117 11.18 -6.82 14.59
CA ASN A 117 11.10 -8.08 15.32
C ASN A 117 12.41 -8.36 16.07
N TRP A 118 12.37 -9.40 16.90
CA TRP A 118 13.57 -10.00 17.49
C TRP A 118 13.48 -11.53 17.37
N ALA A 119 14.13 -12.08 16.34
CA ALA A 119 14.21 -13.53 16.11
C ALA A 119 12.83 -14.23 16.05
N ARG A 120 11.90 -13.66 15.25
CA ARG A 120 10.57 -14.24 15.00
C ARG A 120 10.26 -14.23 13.51
N SER A 121 9.78 -15.37 13.02
CA SER A 121 9.39 -15.51 11.62
C SER A 121 8.03 -14.87 11.36
N PHE A 122 7.94 -14.00 10.37
CA PHE A 122 6.70 -13.33 10.01
C PHE A 122 6.66 -12.94 8.54
N VAL A 123 5.45 -12.65 8.04
CA VAL A 123 5.20 -11.99 6.76
C VAL A 123 4.34 -10.77 7.01
N VAL A 124 4.75 -9.60 6.48
CA VAL A 124 3.92 -8.39 6.40
C VAL A 124 3.61 -8.17 4.92
N GLN A 125 2.33 -8.09 4.55
CA GLN A 125 1.95 -7.93 3.15
C GLN A 125 0.69 -7.09 2.95
N GLN A 126 0.56 -6.55 1.75
CA GLN A 126 -0.62 -5.85 1.28
C GLN A 126 -0.86 -6.17 -0.20
N VAL A 127 -2.13 -6.36 -0.57
CA VAL A 127 -2.56 -6.35 -1.97
C VAL A 127 -3.02 -4.94 -2.29
N ILE A 128 -2.28 -4.26 -3.16
CA ILE A 128 -2.68 -2.97 -3.74
C ILE A 128 -3.73 -3.28 -4.81
N THR A 129 -4.84 -2.55 -4.80
CA THR A 129 -5.94 -2.71 -5.75
C THR A 129 -6.22 -1.41 -6.50
N ASP A 130 -7.01 -1.53 -7.55
CA ASP A 130 -7.54 -0.40 -8.33
C ASP A 130 -6.45 0.43 -9.02
N LEU A 131 -5.29 -0.17 -9.26
CA LEU A 131 -4.22 0.46 -10.03
C LEU A 131 -4.64 0.62 -11.51
N PRO A 132 -4.36 1.77 -12.14
CA PRO A 132 -4.39 1.86 -13.59
C PRO A 132 -3.50 0.81 -14.24
N ALA A 133 -3.83 0.33 -15.44
CA ALA A 133 -2.88 -0.45 -16.20
C ALA A 133 -1.60 0.37 -16.42
N GLY A 134 -0.42 -0.17 -16.15
CA GLY A 134 0.84 0.58 -16.13
C GLY A 134 2.07 -0.26 -15.87
N VAL A 135 3.24 0.37 -16.00
CA VAL A 135 4.51 -0.15 -15.46
C VAL A 135 4.83 0.61 -14.18
N TYR A 136 5.06 -0.11 -13.10
CA TYR A 136 5.20 0.43 -11.76
C TYR A 136 6.58 0.12 -11.17
N SER A 137 7.27 1.15 -10.69
CA SER A 137 8.47 1.04 -9.86
C SER A 137 8.07 1.01 -8.39
N LEU A 138 8.63 0.06 -7.64
CA LEU A 138 8.41 -0.07 -6.20
C LEU A 138 9.73 0.12 -5.44
N LYS A 139 9.65 0.86 -4.33
CA LYS A 139 10.70 0.91 -3.30
C LYS A 139 10.11 0.57 -1.96
N ILE A 140 10.88 -0.12 -1.12
CA ILE A 140 10.50 -0.45 0.25
C ILE A 140 11.67 -0.12 1.17
N GLY A 141 11.39 0.48 2.32
CA GLY A 141 12.34 0.55 3.42
C GLY A 141 12.35 -0.79 4.15
N PHE A 142 13.39 -1.59 3.93
CA PHE A 142 13.53 -2.87 4.60
C PHE A 142 15.00 -3.22 4.77
N GLY A 143 15.35 -3.81 5.91
CA GLY A 143 16.72 -4.26 6.16
C GLY A 143 16.88 -5.00 7.47
N GLU A 144 17.95 -5.79 7.53
CA GLU A 144 18.44 -6.48 8.72
C GLU A 144 19.23 -5.51 9.61
N ARG A 145 18.80 -5.34 10.86
CA ARG A 145 19.36 -4.37 11.80
C ARG A 145 20.47 -4.92 12.67
N ASN A 146 20.62 -6.24 12.74
CA ASN A 146 21.75 -6.88 13.40
C ASN A 146 22.95 -6.85 12.46
N SER A 147 23.97 -6.05 12.79
CA SER A 147 25.21 -5.93 12.02
C SER A 147 26.02 -7.21 11.95
N ASP A 148 25.80 -8.11 12.91
CA ASP A 148 26.59 -9.33 13.10
C ASP A 148 25.94 -10.54 12.42
N MET A 149 24.85 -10.32 11.67
CA MET A 149 24.16 -11.38 10.95
C MET A 149 25.03 -11.99 9.85
N THR A 150 25.18 -13.30 9.90
CA THR A 150 26.02 -14.07 8.97
C THR A 150 25.24 -14.75 7.84
N SER A 151 23.91 -14.84 7.95
CA SER A 151 23.04 -15.43 6.92
C SER A 151 21.75 -14.64 6.80
N LEU A 152 21.43 -14.17 5.61
CA LEU A 152 20.20 -13.42 5.30
C LEU A 152 19.13 -14.31 4.65
N GLU A 153 19.26 -15.63 4.78
CA GLU A 153 18.31 -16.58 4.20
C GLU A 153 16.92 -16.40 4.81
N GLY A 154 15.91 -16.33 3.92
CA GLY A 154 14.52 -16.12 4.31
C GLY A 154 14.20 -14.72 4.83
N ILE A 155 15.07 -13.74 4.59
CA ILE A 155 14.86 -12.32 4.93
C ILE A 155 14.76 -11.54 3.62
N ASN A 156 13.54 -11.35 3.11
CA ASN A 156 13.33 -10.80 1.78
C ASN A 156 12.20 -9.76 1.78
N ALA A 157 12.32 -8.71 0.97
CA ALA A 157 11.12 -8.08 0.43
C ALA A 157 10.65 -8.85 -0.80
N PHE A 158 9.36 -8.77 -1.08
CA PHE A 158 8.80 -9.43 -2.25
C PHE A 158 7.72 -8.61 -2.92
N VAL A 159 7.55 -8.93 -4.20
CA VAL A 159 6.44 -8.47 -5.03
C VAL A 159 5.85 -9.69 -5.71
N ALA A 160 4.53 -9.83 -5.64
CA ALA A 160 3.82 -10.89 -6.34
C ALA A 160 2.76 -10.30 -7.28
N GLN A 161 2.70 -10.88 -8.48
CA GLN A 161 1.76 -10.54 -9.53
C GLN A 161 1.29 -11.83 -10.21
N GLY A 162 -0.02 -12.11 -10.13
CA GLY A 162 -0.54 -13.41 -10.55
C GLY A 162 0.13 -14.56 -9.79
N ASN A 163 0.75 -15.49 -10.52
CA ASN A 163 1.47 -16.63 -9.95
C ASN A 163 2.97 -16.36 -9.73
N ASP A 164 3.48 -15.22 -10.22
CA ASP A 164 4.90 -14.90 -10.13
C ASP A 164 5.19 -14.15 -8.84
N THR A 165 6.32 -14.49 -8.19
CA THR A 165 6.81 -13.78 -7.01
C THR A 165 8.29 -13.53 -7.14
N VAL A 166 8.67 -12.26 -7.12
CA VAL A 166 10.06 -11.81 -7.06
C VAL A 166 10.42 -11.56 -5.60
N ARG A 167 11.60 -12.01 -5.19
CA ARG A 167 12.17 -11.79 -3.85
C ARG A 167 13.51 -11.09 -3.97
N ILE A 168 13.72 -10.09 -3.14
CA ILE A 168 15.00 -9.41 -2.99
C ILE A 168 15.43 -9.53 -1.53
N GLN A 169 16.61 -10.09 -1.33
CA GLN A 169 17.19 -10.28 -0.01
C GLN A 169 17.46 -8.93 0.66
N ALA A 170 17.14 -8.84 1.95
CA ALA A 170 17.33 -7.63 2.74
C ALA A 170 18.81 -7.24 2.83
N PRO A 171 19.16 -5.95 2.72
CA PRO A 171 20.50 -5.48 3.09
C PRO A 171 20.67 -5.46 4.61
N ILE A 172 21.91 -5.50 5.09
CA ILE A 172 22.25 -5.17 6.49
C ILE A 172 22.33 -3.63 6.62
N ILE A 173 21.51 -3.06 7.49
CA ILE A 173 21.35 -1.60 7.67
C ILE A 173 21.74 -1.09 9.07
N GLY A 174 22.01 -2.01 10.01
CA GLY A 174 22.27 -1.66 11.41
C GLY A 174 21.04 -1.02 12.07
N GLN A 175 21.24 -0.23 13.12
CA GLN A 175 20.14 0.45 13.85
C GLN A 175 19.58 1.69 13.13
N THR A 176 19.74 1.78 11.82
CA THR A 176 19.29 2.92 11.01
C THR A 176 17.81 2.76 10.66
N PHE A 177 17.05 3.86 10.74
CA PHE A 177 15.67 3.90 10.29
C PHE A 177 15.61 3.63 8.77
N PRO A 178 14.86 2.61 8.29
CA PRO A 178 14.79 2.36 6.87
C PRO A 178 13.91 3.41 6.19
N TYR A 179 14.48 4.10 5.19
CA TYR A 179 13.74 4.87 4.18
C TYR A 179 13.55 3.99 2.95
N GLY A 180 12.64 4.30 2.02
CA GLY A 180 12.36 3.55 0.79
C GLY A 180 13.57 3.35 -0.12
N ASN A 181 14.55 2.58 0.35
CA ASN A 181 15.92 2.52 -0.12
C ASN A 181 16.17 1.26 -0.94
N MET A 182 15.37 0.22 -0.73
CA MET A 182 15.46 -0.99 -1.52
C MET A 182 14.55 -0.88 -2.73
N TYR A 183 15.17 -0.71 -3.89
CA TYR A 183 14.49 -0.76 -5.18
C TYR A 183 14.12 -2.20 -5.53
N MET A 184 12.82 -2.43 -5.76
CA MET A 184 12.28 -3.76 -6.03
C MET A 184 12.28 -4.11 -7.51
N GLY A 185 12.40 -3.13 -8.40
CA GLY A 185 12.27 -3.31 -9.83
C GLY A 185 11.03 -2.63 -10.40
N THR A 186 10.76 -2.89 -11.68
CA THR A 186 9.55 -2.44 -12.39
C THR A 186 8.64 -3.62 -12.72
N TYR A 187 7.33 -3.42 -12.57
CA TYR A 187 6.30 -4.45 -12.76
C TYR A 187 5.18 -3.95 -13.66
N THR A 188 4.81 -4.73 -14.68
CA THR A 188 3.71 -4.38 -15.60
C THR A 188 2.39 -4.86 -15.05
N VAL A 189 1.56 -3.97 -14.51
CA VAL A 189 0.24 -4.27 -13.94
C VAL A 189 -0.85 -3.99 -14.97
N THR A 190 -1.69 -4.98 -15.26
CA THR A 190 -2.85 -4.84 -16.19
C THR A 190 -4.18 -5.23 -15.55
N ASP A 191 -4.16 -6.02 -14.49
CA ASP A 191 -5.34 -6.47 -13.73
C ASP A 191 -5.70 -5.54 -12.56
N GLY A 192 -4.94 -4.46 -12.40
CA GLY A 192 -5.11 -3.46 -11.34
C GLY A 192 -4.65 -3.91 -9.96
N THR A 193 -3.93 -5.03 -9.86
CA THR A 193 -3.46 -5.56 -8.58
C THR A 193 -1.95 -5.75 -8.52
N LEU A 194 -1.38 -5.51 -7.34
CA LEU A 194 0.02 -5.79 -7.05
C LEU A 194 0.16 -6.16 -5.57
N THR A 195 0.69 -7.34 -5.28
CA THR A 195 0.96 -7.73 -3.89
C THR A 195 2.39 -7.34 -3.53
N ILE A 196 2.57 -6.64 -2.42
CA ILE A 196 3.88 -6.22 -1.91
C ILE A 196 4.02 -6.65 -0.46
N GLY A 197 5.25 -6.90 -0.03
CA GLY A 197 5.49 -7.25 1.36
C GLY A 197 6.93 -7.57 1.70
N VAL A 198 7.12 -8.02 2.93
CA VAL A 198 8.38 -8.51 3.47
C VAL A 198 8.16 -9.82 4.21
N GLU A 199 9.16 -10.68 4.18
CA GLU A 199 9.25 -11.90 4.96
C GLU A 199 10.55 -11.88 5.77
N ALA A 200 10.46 -12.32 7.02
CA ALA A 200 11.57 -12.42 7.94
C ALA A 200 11.65 -13.85 8.46
N SER A 201 12.85 -14.41 8.53
CA SER A 201 13.11 -15.72 9.14
C SER A 201 13.15 -15.62 10.66
N ASN A 202 13.22 -16.77 11.35
CA ASN A 202 13.29 -16.83 12.81
C ASN A 202 14.63 -16.33 13.40
N SER A 203 15.65 -16.04 12.58
CA SER A 203 16.92 -15.44 13.02
C SER A 203 16.99 -13.93 12.75
N ALA A 204 15.98 -13.38 12.08
CA ALA A 204 15.99 -12.03 11.57
C ALA A 204 15.74 -10.97 12.66
N HIS A 205 16.32 -9.79 12.46
CA HIS A 205 16.05 -8.58 13.22
C HIS A 205 15.79 -7.45 12.23
N VAL A 206 14.60 -7.38 11.68
CA VAL A 206 14.33 -6.45 10.57
C VAL A 206 13.74 -5.14 11.03
N PHE A 207 13.91 -4.13 10.20
CA PHE A 207 13.01 -2.98 10.15
C PHE A 207 12.27 -2.96 8.81
N PHE A 208 10.99 -2.63 8.83
CA PHE A 208 10.14 -2.42 7.64
C PHE A 208 9.35 -1.11 7.75
N ASN A 209 9.46 -0.26 6.73
CA ASN A 209 8.74 1.01 6.59
C ASN A 209 8.76 1.51 5.12
N ASN A 210 8.06 2.62 4.85
CA ASN A 210 8.18 3.50 3.70
C ASN A 210 8.15 2.76 2.36
N ALA A 211 6.98 2.23 2.05
CA ALA A 211 6.69 1.67 0.73
C ALA A 211 6.27 2.78 -0.24
N GLU A 212 7.02 2.95 -1.32
CA GLU A 212 6.77 3.97 -2.33
C GLU A 212 6.49 3.31 -3.69
N LEU A 213 5.42 3.77 -4.36
CA LEU A 213 5.01 3.25 -5.67
C LEU A 213 4.97 4.39 -6.68
N TYR A 214 5.54 4.16 -7.86
CA TYR A 214 5.54 5.12 -8.96
C TYR A 214 5.11 4.45 -10.25
N MET A 215 4.18 5.05 -10.99
CA MET A 215 3.93 4.67 -12.38
C MET A 215 4.98 5.34 -13.26
N VAL A 216 5.77 4.52 -13.95
CA VAL A 216 6.94 4.98 -14.75
C VAL A 216 6.73 4.78 -16.25
N ASN A 217 5.71 4.03 -16.65
CA ASN A 217 5.33 3.88 -18.05
C ASN A 217 3.87 3.41 -18.20
N ALA A 218 3.33 3.53 -19.42
CA ALA A 218 2.10 2.85 -19.81
C ALA A 218 2.32 1.33 -19.91
N ALA A 219 1.28 0.53 -19.68
CA ALA A 219 1.31 -0.90 -19.89
C ALA A 219 1.47 -1.19 -21.40
N PRO A 220 2.48 -1.97 -21.81
CA PRO A 220 2.68 -2.32 -23.21
C PRO A 220 1.46 -3.01 -23.80
N GLY A 221 0.96 -2.49 -24.92
CA GLY A 221 -0.16 -3.09 -25.67
C GLY A 221 -1.54 -2.93 -25.01
N PHE A 222 -1.67 -2.18 -23.91
CA PHE A 222 -2.96 -1.94 -23.27
C PHE A 222 -3.75 -0.84 -24.02
N ASP A 223 -5.01 -1.12 -24.36
CA ASP A 223 -5.90 -0.14 -24.98
C ASP A 223 -6.66 0.67 -23.91
N TYR A 224 -6.13 1.85 -23.61
CA TYR A 224 -6.72 2.79 -22.65
C TYR A 224 -8.01 3.43 -23.15
N ALA A 225 -8.27 3.46 -24.47
CA ALA A 225 -9.46 4.09 -25.05
C ALA A 225 -10.71 3.20 -24.89
N THR A 226 -10.58 1.89 -25.07
CA THR A 226 -11.67 0.93 -24.83
C THR A 226 -11.83 0.59 -23.35
N GLY A 227 -10.73 0.51 -22.58
CA GLY A 227 -10.77 0.24 -21.15
C GLY A 227 -11.62 1.24 -20.34
N ILE A 228 -11.51 2.55 -20.64
CA ILE A 228 -12.33 3.58 -19.95
C ILE A 228 -13.80 3.51 -20.37
N LYS A 229 -14.08 3.30 -21.66
CA LYS A 229 -15.45 3.20 -22.16
C LYS A 229 -16.18 2.02 -21.54
N GLY A 230 -15.51 0.85 -21.47
CA GLY A 230 -16.04 -0.34 -20.81
C GLY A 230 -16.41 -0.08 -19.35
N VAL A 231 -15.53 0.57 -18.57
CA VAL A 231 -15.80 0.87 -17.15
C VAL A 231 -16.90 1.95 -16.98
N ALA A 232 -16.92 2.97 -17.83
CA ALA A 232 -17.90 4.06 -17.75
C ALA A 232 -19.32 3.63 -18.16
N GLU A 233 -19.43 2.68 -19.10
CA GLU A 233 -20.70 2.16 -19.64
C GLU A 233 -21.18 0.90 -18.90
N ASP A 234 -20.30 0.19 -18.18
CA ASP A 234 -20.65 -0.98 -17.39
C ASP A 234 -21.41 -0.59 -16.11
N THR A 235 -22.74 -0.57 -16.26
CA THR A 235 -23.70 -0.37 -15.18
C THR A 235 -24.02 -1.66 -14.40
N ASN A 236 -23.52 -2.82 -14.87
CA ASN A 236 -23.82 -4.16 -14.35
C ASN A 236 -22.60 -4.89 -13.78
N ALA A 237 -21.48 -4.19 -13.59
CA ALA A 237 -20.24 -4.76 -13.09
C ALA A 237 -20.46 -5.59 -11.84
N GLU A 238 -19.93 -6.82 -11.85
CA GLU A 238 -20.05 -7.76 -10.75
C GLU A 238 -19.48 -7.15 -9.46
N VAL A 239 -20.15 -7.40 -8.33
CA VAL A 239 -19.66 -6.94 -7.03
C VAL A 239 -18.58 -7.91 -6.54
N LEU A 240 -17.31 -7.52 -6.65
CA LEU A 240 -16.19 -8.33 -6.15
C LEU A 240 -16.14 -8.36 -4.63
N ARG A 241 -16.42 -7.22 -3.98
CA ARG A 241 -16.34 -7.09 -2.52
C ARG A 241 -17.44 -6.21 -1.99
N THR A 242 -18.14 -6.70 -0.96
CA THR A 242 -19.07 -5.89 -0.17
C THR A 242 -18.52 -5.73 1.24
N GLU A 243 -18.35 -4.49 1.67
CA GLU A 243 -17.93 -4.12 3.02
C GLU A 243 -19.05 -3.33 3.70
N TYR A 244 -19.24 -3.58 4.99
CA TYR A 244 -20.23 -2.89 5.79
C TYR A 244 -19.54 -2.04 6.83
N TYR A 245 -20.08 -0.84 7.04
CA TYR A 245 -19.62 0.10 8.03
C TYR A 245 -20.79 0.62 8.85
N ASP A 246 -20.56 0.92 10.11
CA ASP A 246 -21.54 1.65 10.91
C ASP A 246 -21.65 3.12 10.41
N MET A 247 -22.57 3.89 10.97
CA MET A 247 -22.76 5.30 10.60
C MET A 247 -21.59 6.20 11.02
N SER A 248 -20.68 5.67 11.84
CA SER A 248 -19.41 6.29 12.21
C SER A 248 -18.25 5.82 11.31
N GLY A 249 -18.53 5.05 10.25
CA GLY A 249 -17.57 4.58 9.25
C GLY A 249 -16.59 3.51 9.72
N ARG A 250 -16.82 2.86 10.86
CA ARG A 250 -16.01 1.71 11.32
C ARG A 250 -16.46 0.46 10.58
N ARG A 251 -15.50 -0.35 10.11
CA ARG A 251 -15.82 -1.62 9.45
C ARG A 251 -16.48 -2.57 10.44
N ILE A 252 -17.64 -3.10 10.07
CA ILE A 252 -18.42 -4.04 10.90
C ILE A 252 -18.60 -5.37 10.17
N SER A 253 -18.72 -6.46 10.93
CA SER A 253 -19.16 -7.74 10.37
C SER A 253 -20.62 -7.58 9.93
N GLY A 254 -20.94 -7.92 8.68
CA GLY A 254 -22.18 -7.54 7.97
C GLY A 254 -23.53 -8.05 8.54
N LYS A 255 -23.55 -8.52 9.79
CA LYS A 255 -24.69 -9.19 10.45
C LYS A 255 -25.43 -8.33 11.49
N ALA A 256 -25.04 -7.08 11.76
CA ALA A 256 -25.77 -6.21 12.70
C ALA A 256 -26.99 -5.51 12.06
N ASN A 257 -28.09 -5.39 12.83
CA ASN A 257 -29.32 -4.66 12.49
C ASN A 257 -29.11 -3.14 12.65
N GLY A 258 -29.82 -2.32 11.85
CA GLY A 258 -29.79 -0.86 11.93
C GLY A 258 -29.31 -0.15 10.65
N LEU A 259 -29.22 1.18 10.73
CA LEU A 259 -28.71 2.03 9.63
C LEU A 259 -27.20 1.84 9.49
N ARG A 260 -26.73 1.58 8.28
CA ARG A 260 -25.34 1.25 7.98
C ARG A 260 -24.93 1.70 6.58
N ILE A 261 -23.63 1.73 6.32
CA ILE A 261 -23.05 2.06 5.02
C ILE A 261 -22.60 0.75 4.37
N GLN A 262 -23.08 0.50 3.15
CA GLN A 262 -22.63 -0.58 2.29
C GLN A 262 -21.70 -0.01 1.24
N LYS A 263 -20.46 -0.53 1.19
CA LYS A 263 -19.50 -0.26 0.13
C LYS A 263 -19.42 -1.49 -0.77
N GLN A 264 -19.62 -1.29 -2.07
CA GLN A 264 -19.42 -2.30 -3.09
C GLN A 264 -18.26 -1.86 -3.97
N VAL A 265 -17.23 -2.69 -4.04
CA VAL A 265 -16.17 -2.60 -5.04
C VAL A 265 -16.59 -3.49 -6.20
N LEU A 266 -16.77 -2.89 -7.37
CA LEU A 266 -17.19 -3.59 -8.57
C LEU A 266 -15.97 -4.09 -9.36
N ALA A 267 -16.17 -5.10 -10.20
CA ALA A 267 -15.11 -5.73 -11.00
C ALA A 267 -14.44 -4.78 -11.99
N ASN A 268 -15.09 -3.66 -12.28
CA ASN A 268 -14.58 -2.61 -13.16
C ASN A 268 -13.85 -1.47 -12.40
N GLY A 269 -13.59 -1.62 -11.10
CA GLY A 269 -12.90 -0.62 -10.27
C GLY A 269 -13.81 0.53 -9.79
N LYS A 270 -15.09 0.55 -10.17
CA LYS A 270 -16.06 1.51 -9.62
C LYS A 270 -16.38 1.16 -8.18
N VAL A 271 -16.42 2.18 -7.33
CA VAL A 271 -16.88 2.06 -5.95
C VAL A 271 -18.28 2.64 -5.82
N VAL A 272 -19.21 1.84 -5.30
CA VAL A 272 -20.58 2.24 -5.01
C VAL A 272 -20.79 2.24 -3.50
N VAL A 273 -21.13 3.39 -2.95
CA VAL A 273 -21.41 3.56 -1.52
C VAL A 273 -22.89 3.91 -1.34
N LYS A 274 -23.61 3.16 -0.49
CA LYS A 274 -25.03 3.38 -0.18
C LYS A 274 -25.27 3.31 1.31
N LYS A 275 -26.17 4.15 1.83
CA LYS A 275 -26.75 3.95 3.16
C LYS A 275 -27.89 2.93 3.03
N ILE A 276 -27.85 1.89 3.85
CA ILE A 276 -28.86 0.83 3.88
C ILE A 276 -29.40 0.70 5.30
N LEU A 277 -30.69 0.44 5.43
CA LEU A 277 -31.33 0.11 6.70
C LEU A 277 -31.64 -1.39 6.64
N LYS A 278 -31.18 -2.16 7.63
CA LYS A 278 -31.48 -3.59 7.72
C LYS A 278 -32.14 -3.94 9.04
#